data_AF-A0A929VDZ5-F1
#
_entry.id   AF-A0A929VDZ5-F1
#
_cell.length_a   1.000
_cell.length_b   1.000
_cell.length_c   1.000
_cell.angle_alpha   90.00
_cell.angle_beta   90.00
_cell.angle_gamma   90.00
#
_symmetry.space_group_name_H-M   'P 1'
#
loop_
_entity.id
_entity.type
_entity.pdbx_description
1 polymer ?
#
loop_
_entity_poly.entity_id
_entity_poly.type
_entity_poly.pdbx_seq_one_letter_code
_entity_poly.pdbx_strand_id
1 'polypeptide(L)'
;MSLTSSKFRRLHHFVAFCFWVSLQPLLLTAFYAYPAVDDYAMGRATHLAYQSSGSLLTALLAALTRTVWYYNNWIGYYFSSFLSGIQPGLFSEKLYPIGIFFNFFLLIFGTLFLIKKIFSDLLGVDIHLAASIAYGLLFICLQGMEPGSARVEGFYWFAGAIYTGEYGLMLFFFGFLCKFFLLKEKKKILRSG
;
A
#
# COMPACT_ATOMS: atom_id res chain seq x y z
N MET A 1 -32.59 13.37 -8.47
CA MET A 1 -31.36 13.35 -7.64
C MET A 1 -31.66 14.11 -6.36
N SER A 2 -31.57 13.46 -5.18
CA SER A 2 -31.94 14.12 -3.91
C SER A 2 -30.92 15.22 -3.56
N LEU A 3 -31.38 16.30 -2.91
CA LEU A 3 -30.52 17.40 -2.44
C LEU A 3 -29.36 16.92 -1.55
N THR A 4 -29.52 15.80 -0.86
CA THR A 4 -28.48 15.20 -0.01
C THR A 4 -27.34 14.61 -0.83
N SER A 5 -27.64 13.93 -1.95
CA SER A 5 -26.64 13.34 -2.83
C SER A 5 -25.79 14.41 -3.55
N SER A 6 -26.39 15.56 -3.88
CA SER A 6 -25.64 16.68 -4.47
C SER A 6 -24.67 17.33 -3.47
N LYS A 7 -25.02 17.41 -2.19
CA LYS A 7 -24.13 17.88 -1.12
C LYS A 7 -22.95 16.92 -0.90
N PHE A 8 -23.20 15.61 -0.82
CA PHE A 8 -22.12 14.62 -0.66
C PHE A 8 -21.14 14.61 -1.83
N ARG A 9 -21.62 14.82 -3.06
CA ARG A 9 -20.75 14.95 -4.22
C ARG A 9 -19.83 16.18 -4.14
N ARG A 10 -20.36 17.33 -3.71
CA ARG A 10 -19.54 18.55 -3.52
C ARG A 10 -18.50 18.35 -2.41
N LEU A 11 -18.90 17.75 -1.28
CA LEU A 11 -17.99 17.40 -0.20
C LEU A 11 -16.86 16.48 -0.70
N HIS A 12 -17.23 15.43 -1.42
CA HIS A 12 -16.28 14.49 -2.00
C HIS A 12 -15.24 15.18 -2.88
N HIS A 13 -15.67 16.03 -3.82
CA HIS A 13 -14.72 16.75 -4.67
C HIS A 13 -13.79 17.64 -3.87
N PHE A 14 -14.31 18.35 -2.86
CA PHE A 14 -13.51 19.21 -2.00
C PHE A 14 -12.46 18.41 -1.21
N VAL A 15 -12.88 17.35 -0.51
CA VAL A 15 -11.97 16.54 0.32
C VAL A 15 -10.97 15.78 -0.55
N ALA A 16 -11.40 15.23 -1.69
CA ALA A 16 -10.51 14.57 -2.63
C ALA A 16 -9.47 15.56 -3.18
N PHE A 17 -9.88 16.78 -3.54
CA PHE A 17 -8.96 17.81 -4.00
C PHE A 17 -7.91 18.16 -2.92
N CYS A 18 -8.35 18.43 -1.69
CA CYS A 18 -7.44 18.70 -0.57
C CYS A 18 -6.45 17.55 -0.35
N PHE A 19 -6.95 16.30 -0.37
CA PHE A 19 -6.10 15.12 -0.24
C PHE A 19 -5.05 15.03 -1.34
N TRP A 20 -5.45 15.07 -2.61
CA TRP A 20 -4.53 14.91 -3.75
C TRP A 20 -3.50 16.04 -3.85
N VAL A 21 -3.88 17.27 -3.48
CA VAL A 21 -2.94 18.40 -3.37
C VAL A 21 -1.95 18.17 -2.24
N SER A 22 -2.42 17.76 -1.05
CA SER A 22 -1.55 17.47 0.10
C SER A 22 -0.59 16.30 -0.13
N LEU A 23 -0.93 15.38 -1.04
CA LEU A 23 -0.11 14.22 -1.38
C LEU A 23 1.08 14.60 -2.28
N GLN A 24 1.01 15.69 -3.05
CA GLN A 24 2.05 16.05 -4.02
C GLN A 24 3.44 16.24 -3.39
N PRO A 25 3.61 16.99 -2.27
CA PRO A 25 4.92 17.12 -1.63
C PRO A 25 5.50 15.77 -1.20
N LEU A 26 4.65 14.85 -0.72
CA LEU A 26 5.09 13.52 -0.30
C LEU A 26 5.60 12.70 -1.49
N LEU A 27 4.91 12.73 -2.63
CA LEU A 27 5.31 12.05 -3.86
C LEU A 27 6.59 12.66 -4.45
N LEU A 28 6.72 13.98 -4.44
CA LEU A 28 7.91 14.66 -4.95
C LEU A 28 9.15 14.32 -4.12
N THR A 29 8.99 14.16 -2.80
CA THR A 29 10.07 13.78 -1.89
C THR A 29 10.59 12.37 -2.19
N ALA A 30 9.77 11.47 -2.73
CA ALA A 30 10.18 10.11 -3.08
C ALA A 30 11.31 10.08 -4.11
N PHE A 31 11.41 11.08 -5.01
CA PHE A 31 12.51 11.19 -5.98
C PHE A 31 13.87 11.50 -5.35
N TYR A 32 13.89 11.96 -4.11
CA TYR A 32 15.11 12.25 -3.34
C TYR A 32 15.43 11.13 -2.35
N ALA A 33 14.64 10.07 -2.31
CA ALA A 33 14.88 8.90 -1.47
C ALA A 33 15.84 7.93 -2.16
N TYR A 34 16.76 7.36 -1.39
CA TYR A 34 17.78 6.42 -1.85
C TYR A 34 17.85 5.21 -0.92
N PRO A 35 18.31 4.05 -1.43
CA PRO A 35 18.56 2.89 -0.58
C PRO A 35 19.45 3.23 0.61
N ALA A 36 19.07 2.77 1.80
CA ALA A 36 19.85 2.98 3.02
C ALA A 36 19.86 1.74 3.91
N VAL A 37 21.01 1.50 4.56
CA VAL A 37 21.22 0.50 5.62
C VAL A 37 20.66 -0.88 5.22
N ASP A 38 19.50 -1.27 5.76
CA ASP A 38 18.90 -2.59 5.56
C ASP A 38 18.52 -2.84 4.11
N ASP A 39 18.20 -1.81 3.33
CA ASP A 39 17.94 -1.91 1.90
C ASP A 39 19.11 -2.60 1.16
N TYR A 40 20.35 -2.29 1.58
CA TYR A 40 21.55 -2.95 1.04
C TYR A 40 21.72 -4.36 1.62
N ALA A 41 21.57 -4.53 2.93
CA ALA A 41 21.78 -5.84 3.57
C ALA A 41 20.78 -6.90 3.09
N MET A 42 19.53 -6.51 2.86
CA MET A 42 18.45 -7.36 2.34
C MET A 42 18.60 -7.59 0.83
N GLY A 43 18.92 -6.53 0.07
CA GLY A 43 19.00 -6.58 -1.39
C GLY A 43 20.32 -7.15 -1.95
N ARG A 44 21.39 -7.27 -1.15
CA ARG A 44 22.74 -7.64 -1.63
C ARG A 44 22.77 -8.96 -2.40
N ALA A 45 22.17 -10.02 -1.87
CA ALA A 45 22.18 -11.34 -2.51
C ALA A 45 21.48 -11.30 -3.87
N THR A 46 20.32 -10.64 -3.93
CA THR A 46 19.55 -10.41 -5.16
C THR A 46 20.33 -9.60 -6.17
N HIS A 47 20.95 -8.49 -5.75
CA HIS A 47 21.74 -7.62 -6.62
C HIS A 47 22.92 -8.38 -7.26
N LEU A 48 23.70 -9.11 -6.47
CA LEU A 48 24.84 -9.90 -6.97
C LEU A 48 24.41 -11.03 -7.91
N ALA A 49 23.28 -11.68 -7.60
CA ALA A 49 22.71 -12.70 -8.46
C ALA A 49 22.25 -12.12 -9.81
N TYR A 50 21.64 -10.93 -9.80
CA TYR A 50 21.25 -10.24 -11.03
C TYR A 50 22.48 -9.76 -11.83
N GLN A 51 23.44 -9.12 -11.17
CA GLN A 51 24.65 -8.58 -11.82
C GLN A 51 25.47 -9.68 -12.50
N SER A 52 25.58 -10.85 -11.88
CA SER A 52 26.37 -11.96 -12.43
C SER A 52 25.67 -12.73 -13.55
N SER A 53 24.34 -12.82 -13.53
CA SER A 53 23.58 -13.68 -14.46
C SER A 53 22.76 -12.92 -15.52
N GLY A 54 22.44 -11.64 -15.28
CA GLY A 54 21.46 -10.88 -16.06
C GLY A 54 20.02 -11.37 -15.92
N SER A 55 19.75 -12.39 -15.10
CA SER A 55 18.46 -13.09 -15.02
C SER A 55 17.63 -12.63 -13.82
N LEU A 56 16.42 -12.14 -14.11
CA LEU A 56 15.43 -11.81 -13.06
C LEU A 56 15.03 -13.04 -12.24
N LEU A 57 14.90 -14.21 -12.87
CA LEU A 57 14.54 -15.43 -12.16
C LEU A 57 15.63 -15.81 -11.14
N THR A 58 16.90 -15.71 -11.53
CA THR A 58 18.03 -16.00 -10.64
C THR A 58 18.07 -15.03 -9.46
N ALA A 59 17.78 -13.75 -9.71
CA ALA A 59 17.64 -12.74 -8.66
C ALA A 59 16.50 -13.06 -7.68
N LEU A 60 15.31 -13.42 -8.20
CA LEU A 60 14.15 -13.79 -7.37
C LEU A 60 14.41 -15.04 -6.52
N LEU A 61 15.09 -16.04 -7.07
CA LEU A 61 15.50 -17.23 -6.31
C LEU A 61 16.50 -16.87 -5.20
N ALA A 62 17.45 -15.99 -5.47
CA ALA A 62 18.40 -15.52 -4.45
C ALA A 62 17.67 -14.74 -3.32
N ALA A 63 16.71 -13.89 -3.67
CA ALA A 63 15.86 -13.20 -2.69
C ALA A 63 15.07 -14.20 -1.82
N LEU A 64 14.50 -15.25 -2.42
CA LEU A 64 13.79 -16.30 -1.71
C LEU A 64 14.71 -17.10 -0.78
N THR A 65 15.90 -17.50 -1.24
CA THR A 65 16.89 -18.18 -0.39
C THR A 65 17.29 -17.30 0.79
N ARG A 66 17.49 -16.00 0.56
CA ARG A 66 17.81 -15.05 1.63
C ARG A 66 16.66 -14.89 2.62
N THR A 67 15.42 -14.88 2.13
CA THR A 67 14.20 -14.85 2.95
C THR A 67 14.11 -16.07 3.87
N VAL A 68 14.34 -17.28 3.34
CA VAL A 68 14.36 -18.51 4.14
C VAL A 68 15.44 -18.44 5.22
N TRP A 69 16.60 -17.86 4.91
CA TRP A 69 17.64 -17.66 5.92
C TRP A 69 17.19 -16.70 7.02
N TYR A 70 16.61 -15.54 6.69
CA TYR A 70 16.10 -14.57 7.67
C TYR A 70 14.99 -15.16 8.56
N TYR A 71 14.11 -15.95 7.96
CA TYR A 71 13.05 -16.64 8.69
C TYR A 71 13.61 -17.59 9.76
N ASN A 72 14.66 -18.36 9.43
CA ASN A 72 15.20 -19.36 10.36
C ASN A 72 16.24 -18.80 11.35
N ASN A 73 16.91 -17.69 11.04
CA ASN A 73 18.11 -17.25 11.78
C ASN A 73 18.04 -15.83 12.36
N TRP A 74 16.95 -15.08 12.14
CA TRP A 74 16.79 -13.71 12.63
C TRP A 74 15.45 -13.55 13.38
N ILE A 75 14.53 -12.67 12.94
CA ILE A 75 13.26 -12.35 13.63
C ILE A 75 12.05 -13.11 13.07
N GLY A 76 12.25 -14.06 12.15
CA GLY A 76 11.17 -14.98 11.73
C GLY A 76 10.13 -14.40 10.74
N TYR A 77 10.41 -13.27 10.09
CA TYR A 77 9.55 -12.68 9.06
C TYR A 77 9.90 -13.21 7.66
N TYR A 78 8.88 -13.35 6.81
CA TYR A 78 9.00 -13.95 5.48
C TYR A 78 8.60 -12.97 4.36
N PHE A 79 7.34 -12.50 4.35
CA PHE A 79 6.80 -11.72 3.22
C PHE A 79 7.52 -10.38 3.04
N SER A 80 7.67 -9.60 4.11
CA SER A 80 8.40 -8.34 4.11
C SER A 80 9.90 -8.53 3.82
N SER A 81 10.50 -9.63 4.28
CA SER A 81 11.91 -9.94 3.97
C SER A 81 12.09 -10.18 2.48
N PHE A 82 11.19 -10.96 1.86
CA PHE A 82 11.22 -11.20 0.43
C PHE A 82 11.02 -9.92 -0.37
N LEU A 83 10.01 -9.11 -0.03
CA LEU A 83 9.73 -7.86 -0.72
C LEU A 83 10.90 -6.86 -0.57
N SER A 84 11.54 -6.77 0.61
CA SER A 84 12.76 -5.98 0.83
C SER A 84 13.92 -6.48 -0.04
N GLY A 85 14.03 -7.80 -0.19
CA GLY A 85 15.03 -8.45 -1.04
C GLY A 85 14.84 -8.21 -2.54
N ILE A 86 13.68 -7.70 -2.99
CA ILE A 86 13.37 -7.45 -4.41
C ILE A 86 13.06 -5.97 -4.71
N GLN A 87 13.45 -5.06 -3.82
CA GLN A 87 13.18 -3.63 -4.00
C GLN A 87 13.71 -3.09 -5.35
N PRO A 88 12.99 -2.19 -6.04
CA PRO A 88 13.40 -1.71 -7.36
C PRO A 88 14.79 -1.03 -7.38
N GLY A 89 15.16 -0.37 -6.28
CA GLY A 89 16.45 0.32 -6.14
C GLY A 89 17.68 -0.58 -6.26
N LEU A 90 17.52 -1.91 -6.10
CA LEU A 90 18.62 -2.85 -6.26
C LEU A 90 19.06 -3.01 -7.73
N PHE A 91 18.17 -2.75 -8.69
CA PHE A 91 18.50 -2.86 -10.13
C PHE A 91 19.08 -1.53 -10.65
N SER A 92 18.61 -0.42 -10.10
CA SER A 92 19.11 0.92 -10.35
C SER A 92 18.58 1.85 -9.27
N GLU A 93 19.43 2.68 -8.68
CA GLU A 93 19.04 3.64 -7.64
C GLU A 93 17.91 4.56 -8.10
N LYS A 94 17.87 4.90 -9.41
CA LYS A 94 16.82 5.73 -10.02
C LYS A 94 15.43 5.10 -9.94
N LEU A 95 15.34 3.79 -9.74
CA LEU A 95 14.09 3.05 -9.64
C LEU A 95 13.56 2.99 -8.21
N TYR A 96 14.34 3.37 -7.20
CA TYR A 96 13.92 3.35 -5.80
C TYR A 96 12.56 4.02 -5.52
N PRO A 97 12.22 5.18 -6.14
CA PRO A 97 10.92 5.83 -5.94
C PRO A 97 9.71 4.96 -6.33
N ILE A 98 9.88 4.01 -7.25
CA ILE A 98 8.81 3.08 -7.68
C ILE A 98 8.28 2.31 -6.48
N GLY A 99 9.18 1.89 -5.57
CA GLY A 99 8.81 1.18 -4.36
C GLY A 99 7.91 2.00 -3.43
N ILE A 100 8.26 3.27 -3.24
CA ILE A 100 7.52 4.22 -2.43
C ILE A 100 6.13 4.48 -3.04
N PHE A 101 6.07 4.74 -4.35
CA PHE A 101 4.80 4.93 -5.06
C PHE A 101 3.90 3.70 -4.99
N PHE A 102 4.49 2.50 -5.05
CA PHE A 102 3.76 1.25 -4.91
C PHE A 102 3.14 1.12 -3.51
N ASN A 103 3.90 1.42 -2.45
CA ASN A 103 3.37 1.38 -1.07
C ASN A 103 2.24 2.40 -0.85
N PHE A 104 2.38 3.63 -1.38
CA PHE A 104 1.30 4.63 -1.34
C PHE A 104 0.07 4.19 -2.14
N PHE A 105 0.27 3.61 -3.32
CA PHE A 105 -0.82 3.04 -4.11
C PHE A 105 -1.59 2.00 -3.29
N LEU A 106 -0.89 1.05 -2.66
CA LEU A 106 -1.53 0.01 -1.85
C LEU A 106 -2.34 0.60 -0.71
N LEU A 107 -1.79 1.58 0.03
CA LEU A 107 -2.49 2.26 1.12
C LEU A 107 -3.74 3.00 0.62
N ILE A 108 -3.60 3.83 -0.41
CA ILE A 108 -4.68 4.68 -0.93
C ILE A 108 -5.83 3.83 -1.47
N PHE A 109 -5.53 2.90 -2.38
CA PHE A 109 -6.55 2.11 -3.04
C PHE A 109 -7.11 1.00 -2.13
N GLY A 110 -6.30 0.44 -1.24
CA GLY A 110 -6.77 -0.48 -0.19
C GLY A 110 -7.79 0.19 0.72
N THR A 111 -7.50 1.42 1.18
CA THR A 111 -8.42 2.20 2.02
C THR A 111 -9.71 2.55 1.29
N LEU A 112 -9.62 3.10 0.07
CA LEU A 112 -10.78 3.42 -0.76
C LEU A 112 -11.66 2.19 -1.00
N PHE A 113 -11.04 1.04 -1.27
CA PHE A 113 -11.75 -0.20 -1.52
C PHE A 113 -12.47 -0.71 -0.28
N LEU A 114 -11.78 -0.82 0.87
CA LEU A 114 -12.39 -1.30 2.11
C LEU A 114 -13.52 -0.39 2.58
N ILE A 115 -13.30 0.92 2.60
CA ILE A 115 -14.31 1.89 3.04
C ILE A 115 -15.54 1.84 2.14
N LYS A 116 -15.38 1.77 0.81
CA LYS A 116 -16.51 1.57 -0.10
C LYS A 116 -17.28 0.29 0.25
N LYS A 117 -16.57 -0.82 0.49
CA LYS A 117 -17.20 -2.11 0.79
C LYS A 117 -18.01 -2.04 2.08
N ILE A 118 -17.46 -1.51 3.16
CA ILE A 118 -18.15 -1.40 4.44
C ILE A 118 -19.29 -0.38 4.34
N PHE A 119 -18.99 0.87 3.98
CA PHE A 119 -19.97 1.94 4.11
C PHE A 119 -21.03 1.89 3.02
N SER A 120 -20.65 1.72 1.75
CA SER A 120 -21.64 1.73 0.66
C SER A 120 -22.30 0.38 0.45
N ASP A 121 -21.52 -0.70 0.43
CA ASP A 121 -22.09 -2.00 0.05
C ASP A 121 -22.73 -2.74 1.24
N LEU A 122 -22.21 -2.61 2.48
CA LEU A 122 -22.82 -3.21 3.68
C LEU A 122 -23.82 -2.27 4.37
N LEU A 123 -23.46 -0.99 4.58
CA LEU A 123 -24.26 -0.05 5.38
C LEU A 123 -25.20 0.84 4.54
N GLY A 124 -25.16 0.74 3.21
CA GLY A 124 -26.02 1.52 2.32
C GLY A 124 -25.74 3.03 2.30
N VAL A 125 -24.56 3.45 2.77
CA VAL A 125 -24.13 4.86 2.78
C VAL A 125 -23.81 5.32 1.36
N ASP A 126 -24.19 6.57 1.05
CA ASP A 126 -23.88 7.19 -0.25
C ASP A 126 -22.37 7.09 -0.57
N ILE A 127 -22.06 6.67 -1.80
CA ILE A 127 -20.70 6.39 -2.25
C ILE A 127 -19.77 7.61 -2.18
N HIS A 128 -20.30 8.83 -2.39
CA HIS A 128 -19.53 10.05 -2.27
C HIS A 128 -19.21 10.37 -0.82
N LEU A 129 -20.14 10.10 0.11
CA LEU A 129 -19.87 10.25 1.54
C LEU A 129 -18.84 9.21 2.02
N ALA A 130 -18.99 7.94 1.64
CA ALA A 130 -18.01 6.90 1.95
C ALA A 130 -16.62 7.24 1.40
N ALA A 131 -16.53 7.71 0.15
CA ALA A 131 -15.25 8.15 -0.42
C ALA A 131 -14.68 9.38 0.31
N SER A 132 -15.53 10.31 0.79
CA SER A 132 -15.07 11.45 1.59
C SER A 132 -14.46 11.00 2.92
N ILE A 133 -15.06 10.01 3.58
CA ILE A 133 -14.51 9.39 4.80
C ILE A 133 -13.15 8.77 4.50
N ALA A 134 -13.03 8.00 3.41
CA ALA A 134 -11.77 7.39 3.02
C ALA A 134 -10.66 8.43 2.77
N TYR A 135 -10.94 9.51 2.04
CA TYR A 135 -9.95 10.57 1.82
C TYR A 135 -9.60 11.33 3.11
N GLY A 136 -10.56 11.54 4.02
CA GLY A 136 -10.29 12.13 5.33
C GLY A 136 -9.36 11.26 6.18
N LEU A 137 -9.61 9.94 6.21
CA LEU A 137 -8.73 8.98 6.89
C LEU A 137 -7.34 8.96 6.26
N LEU A 138 -7.24 8.90 4.94
CA LEU A 138 -5.95 8.93 4.24
C LEU A 138 -5.18 10.23 4.49
N PHE A 139 -5.87 11.37 4.55
CA PHE A 139 -5.26 12.65 4.90
C PHE A 139 -4.66 12.60 6.31
N ILE A 140 -5.41 12.10 7.30
CA ILE A 140 -4.92 11.95 8.67
C ILE A 140 -3.73 10.98 8.73
N CYS A 141 -3.82 9.83 8.07
CA CYS A 141 -2.74 8.84 8.05
C CYS A 141 -1.45 9.38 7.43
N LEU A 142 -1.53 10.13 6.33
CA LEU A 142 -0.35 10.60 5.62
C LEU A 142 0.21 11.92 6.17
N GLN A 143 -0.66 12.87 6.50
CA GLN A 143 -0.27 14.21 6.94
C GLN A 143 -0.13 14.31 8.47
N GLY A 144 -0.80 13.44 9.22
CA GLY A 144 -0.77 13.40 10.68
C GLY A 144 0.43 12.68 11.27
N MET A 145 1.28 12.02 10.47
CA MET A 145 2.50 11.41 10.97
C MET A 145 3.49 12.46 11.48
N GLU A 146 4.13 12.15 12.60
CA GLU A 146 5.10 13.04 13.26
C GLU A 146 6.23 13.43 12.30
N PRO A 147 6.59 14.72 12.23
CA PRO A 147 7.76 15.16 11.48
C PRO A 147 9.06 14.47 11.92
N GLY A 148 9.95 14.20 10.97
CA GLY A 148 11.26 13.61 11.24
C GLY A 148 11.30 12.12 10.93
N SER A 149 11.91 11.34 11.82
CA SER A 149 12.24 9.93 11.58
C SER A 149 11.02 9.10 11.20
N ALA A 150 9.89 9.23 11.92
CA ALA A 150 8.69 8.43 11.66
C ALA A 150 8.23 8.47 10.19
N ARG A 151 8.23 9.66 9.56
CA ARG A 151 7.87 9.80 8.13
C ARG A 151 8.91 9.21 7.19
N VAL A 152 10.19 9.33 7.52
CA VAL A 152 11.27 8.72 6.74
C VAL A 152 11.15 7.19 6.78
N GLU A 153 11.05 6.63 7.98
CA GLU A 153 10.92 5.19 8.21
C GLU A 153 9.65 4.62 7.56
N GLY A 154 8.52 5.31 7.70
CA GLY A 154 7.22 4.80 7.23
C GLY A 154 6.93 5.01 5.74
N PHE A 155 7.56 5.98 5.08
CA PHE A 155 7.25 6.33 3.69
C PHE A 155 8.43 6.23 2.72
N TYR A 156 9.65 6.53 3.16
CA TYR A 156 10.76 6.76 2.24
C TYR A 156 11.87 5.71 2.34
N TRP A 157 12.12 5.16 3.52
CA TRP A 157 13.05 4.05 3.70
C TRP A 157 12.34 2.74 3.39
N PHE A 158 12.71 2.07 2.30
CA PHE A 158 11.95 0.96 1.73
C PHE A 158 11.75 -0.19 2.73
N ALA A 159 12.77 -0.57 3.49
CA ALA A 159 12.66 -1.61 4.53
C ALA A 159 11.57 -1.30 5.58
N GLY A 160 11.32 -0.03 5.91
CA GLY A 160 10.23 0.39 6.79
C GLY A 160 8.92 0.68 6.03
N ALA A 161 9.00 1.34 4.89
CA ALA A 161 7.86 1.75 4.08
C ALA A 161 7.04 0.57 3.53
N ILE A 162 7.66 -0.60 3.45
CA ILE A 162 7.00 -1.86 3.09
C ILE A 162 5.82 -2.17 4.00
N TYR A 163 5.90 -1.84 5.29
CA TYR A 163 4.83 -2.08 6.25
C TYR A 163 3.60 -1.22 5.96
N THR A 164 3.79 -0.01 5.42
CA THR A 164 2.70 0.82 4.91
C THR A 164 2.01 0.15 3.71
N GLY A 165 2.79 -0.47 2.81
CA GLY A 165 2.26 -1.25 1.70
C GLY A 165 1.53 -2.52 2.14
N GLU A 166 2.10 -3.28 3.07
CA GLU A 166 1.50 -4.48 3.66
C GLU A 166 0.19 -4.16 4.38
N TYR A 167 0.13 -3.04 5.11
CA TYR A 167 -1.12 -2.54 5.67
C TYR A 167 -2.14 -2.27 4.56
N GLY A 168 -1.75 -1.64 3.45
CA GLY A 168 -2.61 -1.49 2.27
C GLY A 168 -3.13 -2.82 1.70
N LEU A 169 -2.28 -3.85 1.62
CA LEU A 169 -2.68 -5.20 1.21
C LEU A 169 -3.69 -5.83 2.18
N MET A 170 -3.50 -5.63 3.49
CA MET A 170 -4.45 -6.07 4.50
C MET A 170 -5.82 -5.41 4.30
N LEU A 171 -5.88 -4.12 3.96
CA LEU A 171 -7.14 -3.44 3.66
C LEU A 171 -7.84 -4.04 2.42
N PHE A 172 -7.07 -4.37 1.37
CA PHE A 172 -7.60 -5.12 0.23
C PHE A 172 -8.19 -6.47 0.65
N PHE A 173 -7.45 -7.24 1.45
CA PHE A 173 -7.90 -8.54 1.94
C PHE A 173 -9.25 -8.42 2.67
N PHE A 174 -9.39 -7.49 3.61
CA PHE A 174 -10.66 -7.25 4.29
C PHE A 174 -11.76 -6.78 3.33
N GLY A 175 -11.45 -5.95 2.34
CA GLY A 175 -12.42 -5.52 1.34
C GLY A 175 -12.93 -6.69 0.48
N PHE A 176 -12.05 -7.64 0.16
CA PHE A 176 -12.43 -8.87 -0.55
C PHE A 176 -13.26 -9.80 0.32
N LEU A 177 -12.95 -9.92 1.63
CA LEU A 177 -13.79 -10.66 2.58
C LEU A 177 -15.20 -10.07 2.63
N CYS A 178 -15.35 -8.75 2.80
CA CYS A 178 -16.65 -8.08 2.75
C CYS A 178 -17.40 -8.40 1.44
N LYS A 179 -16.71 -8.29 0.30
CA LYS A 179 -17.30 -8.62 -1.01
C LYS A 179 -17.77 -10.08 -1.09
N PHE A 180 -16.98 -11.01 -0.56
CA PHE A 180 -17.31 -12.44 -0.57
C PHE A 180 -18.60 -12.72 0.21
N PHE A 181 -18.74 -12.18 1.43
CA PHE A 181 -19.94 -12.36 2.25
C PHE A 181 -21.19 -11.76 1.60
N LEU A 182 -21.10 -10.54 1.06
CA LEU A 182 -22.19 -9.91 0.32
C LEU A 182 -22.66 -10.74 -0.88
N LEU A 183 -21.72 -11.32 -1.64
CA LEU A 183 -22.06 -12.19 -2.77
C LEU A 183 -22.75 -13.49 -2.31
N LYS A 184 -22.32 -14.03 -1.17
CA LYS A 184 -22.92 -15.24 -0.58
C LYS A 184 -24.36 -14.98 -0.13
N GLU A 185 -24.62 -13.85 0.52
CA GLU A 185 -25.97 -13.46 0.95
C GLU A 185 -26.92 -13.25 -0.24
N LYS A 186 -26.48 -12.51 -1.27
CA LYS A 186 -27.27 -12.34 -2.50
C LYS A 186 -27.65 -13.66 -3.15
N LYS A 187 -26.70 -14.60 -3.25
CA LYS A 187 -26.96 -15.95 -3.78
C LYS A 187 -27.94 -16.75 -2.91
N LYS A 188 -27.90 -16.58 -1.58
CA LYS A 188 -28.84 -17.23 -0.67
C LYS A 188 -30.27 -16.72 -0.90
N ILE A 189 -30.45 -15.41 -0.99
CA ILE A 189 -31.76 -14.76 -1.23
C ILE A 189 -32.36 -15.24 -2.56
N LEU A 190 -31.55 -15.28 -3.63
CA LEU A 190 -31.98 -15.74 -4.96
C LEU A 190 -32.36 -17.24 -5.04
N ARG A 191 -31.95 -18.05 -4.06
CA ARG A 191 -32.29 -19.48 -4.00
C ARG A 191 -33.51 -19.76 -3.11
N SER A 192 -33.92 -18.80 -2.29
CA SER A 192 -35.01 -18.93 -1.34
C SER A 192 -36.32 -18.26 -1.78
N GLY A 193 -36.29 -17.51 -2.89
CA GLY A 193 -37.47 -16.96 -3.56
C GLY A 193 -37.68 -17.64 -4.90
#